data_AF-A0A8N5ENC3-F1
#
_entry.id   AF-A0A8N5ENC3-F1
#
_cell.length_a   1.000
_cell.length_b   1.000
_cell.length_c   1.000
_cell.angle_alpha   90.00
_cell.angle_beta   90.00
_cell.angle_gamma   90.00
#
_symmetry.space_group_name_H-M   'P 1'
#
loop_
_entity.id
_entity.type
_entity.pdbx_description
1 polymer ?
#
loop_
_entity_poly.entity_id
_entity_poly.type
_entity_poly.pdbx_seq_one_letter_code
_entity_poly.pdbx_strand_id
1 'polypeptide(L)'
;MATRRLHMAQFLRRKGPIASKEQFVACARQMVSDGQVVVKFGNILAKHCLDQRCSMELLRATEHTQSISSQLGIVARVKAVTGESRASSELLLSNVQNLLQAVQHVLRAAEAACVKGLGQPPADPEEEEVAAFCQQWRKNLTQHRAKEALNSARDELGLRKTRGTKAEPTLMSLVQEQPPQSRNIPKHPNPRKGHTVMDRHL
;
A
#
# COMPACT_ATOMS: atom_id res chain seq x y z
N MET A 1 5.12 -3.04 2.60
CA MET A 1 4.96 -4.31 3.34
C MET A 1 5.56 -5.54 2.63
N ALA A 2 5.22 -5.85 1.38
CA ALA A 2 5.74 -7.04 0.66
C ALA A 2 7.28 -7.11 0.58
N THR A 3 7.93 -6.00 0.23
CA THR A 3 9.40 -5.88 0.21
C THR A 3 10.02 -6.16 1.58
N ARG A 4 9.40 -5.66 2.66
CA ARG A 4 9.86 -5.93 4.04
C ARG A 4 9.76 -7.41 4.40
N ARG A 5 8.66 -8.08 4.06
CA ARG A 5 8.55 -9.55 4.20
C ARG A 5 9.68 -10.26 3.43
N LEU A 6 9.97 -9.85 2.20
CA LEU A 6 11.04 -10.45 1.41
C LEU A 6 12.40 -10.31 2.10
N HIS A 7 12.74 -9.10 2.58
CA HIS A 7 13.97 -8.87 3.33
C HIS A 7 14.04 -9.73 4.60
N MET A 8 12.93 -9.88 5.32
CA MET A 8 12.84 -10.76 6.49
C MET A 8 13.03 -12.24 6.12
N ALA A 9 12.48 -12.71 5.00
CA ALA A 9 12.72 -14.07 4.52
C ALA A 9 14.18 -14.29 4.08
N GLN A 10 14.81 -13.27 3.49
CA GLN A 10 16.22 -13.31 3.13
C GLN A 10 17.13 -13.36 4.37
N PHE A 11 16.78 -12.66 5.45
CA PHE A 11 17.51 -12.71 6.72
C PHE A 11 17.65 -14.15 7.25
N LEU A 12 16.58 -14.96 7.20
CA LEU A 12 16.63 -16.38 7.60
C LEU A 12 17.59 -17.22 6.74
N ARG A 13 17.87 -16.76 5.52
CA ARG A 13 18.82 -17.37 4.58
C ARG A 13 20.20 -16.72 4.64
N ARG A 14 20.46 -15.85 5.63
CA ARG A 14 21.69 -15.06 5.78
C ARG A 14 22.01 -14.21 4.53
N LYS A 15 20.97 -13.64 3.92
CA LYS A 15 21.05 -12.78 2.73
C LYS A 15 20.24 -11.50 2.96
N GLY A 16 20.41 -10.54 2.06
CA GLY A 16 19.58 -9.34 2.01
C GLY A 16 20.03 -8.24 2.97
N PRO A 17 19.22 -7.18 3.10
CA PRO A 17 19.64 -5.93 3.75
C PRO A 17 19.50 -5.92 5.28
N ILE A 18 18.83 -6.91 5.87
CA ILE A 18 18.71 -7.05 7.32
C ILE A 18 19.91 -7.86 7.81
N ALA A 19 20.75 -7.24 8.63
CA ALA A 19 22.01 -7.82 9.11
C ALA A 19 21.96 -8.25 10.59
N SER A 20 21.01 -7.74 11.38
CA SER A 20 20.91 -8.05 12.80
C SER A 20 19.50 -8.39 13.26
N LYS A 21 19.40 -9.04 14.43
CA LYS A 21 18.13 -9.35 15.08
C LYS A 21 17.35 -8.07 15.42
N GLU A 22 18.03 -7.01 15.83
CA GLU A 22 17.41 -5.71 16.14
C GLU A 22 16.74 -5.14 14.90
N GLN A 23 17.42 -5.20 13.75
CA GLN A 23 16.86 -4.79 12.46
C GLN A 23 15.68 -5.68 12.04
N PHE A 24 15.77 -7.00 12.27
CA PHE A 24 14.70 -7.95 11.98
C PHE A 24 13.43 -7.65 12.80
N VAL A 25 13.59 -7.38 14.09
CA VAL A 25 12.50 -7.00 15.01
C VAL A 25 11.95 -5.62 14.67
N ALA A 26 12.80 -4.63 14.39
CA ALA A 26 12.38 -3.29 13.99
C ALA A 26 11.57 -3.33 12.69
N CYS A 27 11.99 -4.15 11.72
CA CYS A 27 11.25 -4.38 10.48
C CYS A 27 9.84 -4.95 10.76
N ALA A 28 9.71 -5.92 11.66
CA ALA A 28 8.40 -6.46 12.05
C ALA A 28 7.51 -5.41 12.75
N ARG A 29 8.08 -4.59 13.64
CA ARG A 29 7.35 -3.49 14.30
C ARG A 29 6.85 -2.45 13.30
N GLN A 30 7.65 -2.12 12.30
CA GLN A 30 7.22 -1.23 11.23
C GLN A 30 6.03 -1.81 10.46
N MET A 31 5.99 -3.14 10.25
CA MET A 31 4.86 -3.78 9.59
C MET A 31 3.59 -3.76 10.45
N VAL A 32 3.70 -3.74 11.78
CA VAL A 32 2.54 -3.51 12.66
C VAL A 32 1.97 -2.12 12.42
N SER A 33 2.81 -1.08 12.36
CA SER A 33 2.38 0.29 12.04
C SER A 33 1.77 0.40 10.64
N ASP A 34 2.40 -0.24 9.64
CA ASP A 34 1.83 -0.31 8.28
C ASP A 34 0.44 -0.99 8.29
N GLY A 35 0.26 -2.05 9.09
CA GLY A 35 -1.03 -2.73 9.26
C GLY A 35 -2.11 -1.83 9.87
N GLN A 36 -1.75 -0.98 10.83
CA GLN A 36 -2.66 0.00 11.44
C GLN A 36 -3.14 1.04 10.42
N VAL A 37 -2.28 1.46 9.49
CA VAL A 37 -2.69 2.36 8.39
C VAL A 37 -3.75 1.68 7.52
N VAL A 38 -3.57 0.40 7.19
CA VAL A 38 -4.58 -0.37 6.41
C VAL A 38 -5.88 -0.52 7.19
N VAL A 39 -5.82 -0.75 8.50
CA VAL A 39 -7.00 -0.84 9.36
C VAL A 39 -7.77 0.48 9.35
N LYS A 40 -7.07 1.61 9.49
CA LYS A 40 -7.68 2.94 9.45
C LYS A 40 -8.36 3.21 8.10
N PHE A 41 -7.66 2.91 7.01
CA PHE A 41 -8.20 2.98 5.65
C PHE A 41 -9.49 2.15 5.50
N GLY A 42 -9.48 0.89 5.95
CA GLY A 42 -10.64 0.00 5.87
C GLY A 42 -11.85 0.51 6.66
N ASN A 43 -11.64 1.04 7.86
CA ASN A 43 -12.69 1.62 8.70
C ASN A 43 -13.34 2.86 8.06
N ILE A 44 -12.52 3.78 7.55
CA ILE A 44 -12.99 4.98 6.86
C ILE A 44 -13.84 4.57 5.65
N LEU A 45 -13.35 3.63 4.85
CA LEU A 45 -14.04 3.21 3.65
C LEU A 45 -15.36 2.46 3.95
N ALA A 46 -15.39 1.63 5.00
CA ALA A 46 -16.60 0.92 5.43
C ALA A 46 -17.72 1.88 5.85
N LYS A 47 -17.38 2.98 6.53
CA LYS A 47 -18.31 4.05 6.92
C LYS A 47 -19.00 4.70 5.72
N HIS A 48 -18.30 4.79 4.58
CA HIS A 48 -18.79 5.44 3.36
C HIS A 48 -19.35 4.47 2.32
N CYS A 49 -19.32 3.17 2.58
CA CYS A 49 -19.82 2.18 1.64
C CYS A 49 -21.36 2.20 1.58
N LEU A 50 -21.93 2.37 0.38
CA LEU A 50 -23.38 2.40 0.19
C LEU A 50 -24.03 1.01 0.29
N ASP A 51 -23.25 -0.05 0.04
CA ASP A 51 -23.70 -1.44 0.16
C ASP A 51 -23.38 -1.98 1.56
N GLN A 52 -24.43 -2.30 2.33
CA GLN A 52 -24.30 -2.75 3.72
C GLN A 52 -23.51 -4.05 3.85
N ARG A 53 -23.66 -4.98 2.91
CA ARG A 53 -22.96 -6.27 2.96
C ARG A 53 -21.46 -6.10 2.72
N CYS A 54 -21.09 -5.28 1.74
CA CYS A 54 -19.70 -4.91 1.49
C CYS A 54 -19.09 -4.14 2.67
N SER A 55 -19.85 -3.22 3.29
CA SER A 55 -19.42 -2.51 4.50
C SER A 55 -19.10 -3.48 5.64
N MET A 56 -20.01 -4.41 5.95
CA MET A 56 -19.81 -5.41 7.00
C MET A 56 -18.63 -6.34 6.74
N GLU A 57 -18.45 -6.81 5.50
CA GLU A 57 -17.31 -7.67 5.15
C GLU A 57 -15.98 -6.90 5.26
N LEU A 58 -15.94 -5.64 4.83
CA LEU A 58 -14.76 -4.79 4.96
C LEU A 58 -14.42 -4.53 6.43
N LEU A 59 -15.42 -4.28 7.28
CA LEU A 59 -15.23 -4.10 8.71
C LEU A 59 -14.67 -5.38 9.36
N ARG A 60 -15.25 -6.54 9.07
CA ARG A 60 -14.74 -7.84 9.55
C ARG A 60 -13.29 -8.09 9.12
N ALA A 61 -12.97 -7.83 7.85
CA ALA A 61 -11.61 -7.95 7.33
C ALA A 61 -10.63 -7.03 8.09
N THR A 62 -11.09 -5.82 8.42
CA THR A 62 -10.34 -4.80 9.14
C THR A 62 -10.08 -5.20 10.60
N GLU A 63 -11.10 -5.67 11.32
CA GLU A 63 -11.00 -6.20 12.69
C GLU A 63 -10.06 -7.41 12.77
N HIS A 64 -10.15 -8.31 11.79
CA HIS A 64 -9.22 -9.44 11.69
C HIS A 64 -7.78 -8.95 11.48
N THR A 65 -7.55 -7.99 10.60
CA THR A 65 -6.22 -7.40 10.36
C THR A 65 -5.67 -6.71 11.61
N GLN A 66 -6.51 -6.02 12.37
CA GLN A 66 -6.14 -5.42 13.66
C GLN A 66 -5.70 -6.47 14.69
N SER A 67 -6.41 -7.60 14.74
CA SER A 67 -6.07 -8.73 15.62
C SER A 67 -4.72 -9.35 15.24
N ILE A 68 -4.48 -9.62 13.95
CA ILE A 68 -3.20 -10.15 13.47
C ILE A 68 -2.05 -9.15 13.68
N SER A 69 -2.30 -7.85 13.51
CA SER A 69 -1.30 -6.80 13.80
C SER A 69 -0.90 -6.80 15.28
N SER A 70 -1.88 -6.99 16.17
CA SER A 70 -1.65 -7.08 17.62
C SER A 70 -0.83 -8.32 17.98
N GLN A 71 -1.16 -9.48 17.39
CA GLN A 71 -0.38 -10.72 17.53
C GLN A 71 1.07 -10.53 17.08
N LEU A 72 1.27 -9.95 15.88
CA LEU A 72 2.61 -9.65 15.36
C LEU A 72 3.40 -8.75 16.32
N GLY A 73 2.75 -7.72 16.89
CA GLY A 73 3.37 -6.84 17.89
C GLY A 73 3.84 -7.57 19.14
N ILE A 74 3.04 -8.52 19.64
CA ILE A 74 3.41 -9.38 20.78
C ILE A 74 4.61 -10.25 20.42
N VAL A 75 4.55 -10.97 19.29
CA VAL A 75 5.63 -11.86 18.85
C VAL A 75 6.93 -11.10 18.60
N ALA A 76 6.85 -9.87 18.05
CA ALA A 76 8.01 -9.02 17.85
C ALA A 76 8.65 -8.56 19.18
N ARG A 77 7.84 -8.26 20.21
CA ARG A 77 8.35 -7.94 21.56
C ARG A 77 9.02 -9.15 22.20
N VAL A 78 8.40 -10.33 22.13
CA VAL A 78 9.00 -11.58 22.64
C VAL A 78 10.32 -11.89 21.93
N LYS A 79 10.35 -11.77 20.59
CA LYS A 79 11.59 -11.97 19.83
C LYS A 79 12.69 -10.99 20.24
N ALA A 80 12.37 -9.75 20.59
CA ALA A 80 13.36 -8.77 21.03
C ALA A 80 14.16 -9.25 22.25
N VAL A 81 13.49 -9.88 23.21
CA VAL A 81 14.08 -10.31 24.49
C VAL A 81 14.56 -11.77 24.50
N THR A 82 14.12 -12.58 23.53
CA THR A 82 14.55 -13.99 23.41
C THR A 82 15.92 -14.09 22.74
N GLY A 83 16.73 -15.10 23.09
CA GLY A 83 18.01 -15.35 22.45
C GLY A 83 17.94 -15.60 20.93
N GLU A 84 19.10 -15.72 20.31
CA GLU A 84 19.20 -16.07 18.88
C GLU A 84 18.68 -17.49 18.65
N SER A 85 17.53 -17.58 17.98
CA SER A 85 16.89 -18.84 17.62
C SER A 85 16.22 -18.69 16.28
N ARG A 86 16.53 -19.62 15.37
CA ARG A 86 15.95 -19.70 14.04
C ARG A 86 14.44 -19.96 14.09
N ALA A 87 13.99 -20.89 14.94
CA ALA A 87 12.58 -21.21 15.11
C ALA A 87 11.77 -19.98 15.57
N SER A 88 12.32 -19.19 16.51
CA SER A 88 11.69 -17.94 16.95
C SER A 88 11.60 -16.90 15.82
N SER A 89 12.63 -16.80 14.96
CA SER A 89 12.61 -15.92 13.79
C SER A 89 11.63 -16.39 12.71
N GLU A 90 11.47 -17.70 12.52
CA GLU A 90 10.48 -18.31 11.62
C GLU A 90 9.04 -18.06 12.10
N LEU A 91 8.78 -18.14 13.41
CA LEU A 91 7.50 -17.79 14.00
C LEU A 91 7.14 -16.31 13.74
N LEU A 92 8.09 -15.40 13.92
CA LEU A 92 7.90 -13.98 13.64
C LEU A 92 7.61 -13.75 12.15
N LEU A 93 8.37 -14.41 11.26
CA LEU A 93 8.12 -14.32 9.83
C LEU A 93 6.73 -14.87 9.48
N SER A 94 6.28 -15.97 10.08
CA SER A 94 4.94 -16.54 9.88
C SER A 94 3.84 -15.54 10.23
N ASN A 95 3.95 -14.85 11.36
CA ASN A 95 3.01 -13.78 11.75
C ASN A 95 2.99 -12.63 10.73
N VAL A 96 4.15 -12.27 10.17
CA VAL A 96 4.23 -11.30 9.07
C VAL A 96 3.49 -11.79 7.82
N GLN A 97 3.55 -13.09 7.51
CA GLN A 97 2.81 -13.66 6.37
C GLN A 97 1.29 -13.56 6.58
N ASN A 98 0.82 -13.90 7.78
CA ASN A 98 -0.58 -13.79 8.17
C ASN A 98 -1.08 -12.35 8.04
N LEU A 99 -0.27 -11.38 8.48
CA LEU A 99 -0.63 -9.96 8.33
C LEU A 99 -0.78 -9.56 6.86
N LEU A 100 0.14 -9.99 5.99
CA LEU A 100 0.04 -9.70 4.56
C LEU A 100 -1.22 -10.31 3.92
N GLN A 101 -1.60 -11.51 4.33
CA GLN A 101 -2.83 -12.17 3.85
C GLN A 101 -4.07 -11.40 4.33
N ALA A 102 -4.10 -10.99 5.60
CA ALA A 102 -5.19 -10.19 6.16
C ALA A 102 -5.33 -8.83 5.45
N VAL A 103 -4.21 -8.13 5.22
CA VAL A 103 -4.16 -6.87 4.45
C VAL A 103 -4.67 -7.07 3.02
N GLN A 104 -4.28 -8.16 2.34
CA GLN A 104 -4.79 -8.46 1.00
C GLN A 104 -6.30 -8.67 1.01
N HIS A 105 -6.85 -9.30 2.06
CA HIS A 105 -8.29 -9.47 2.22
C HIS A 105 -9.01 -8.12 2.37
N VAL A 106 -8.47 -7.22 3.20
CA VAL A 106 -9.00 -5.83 3.34
C VAL A 106 -9.01 -5.12 2.00
N LEU A 107 -7.90 -5.17 1.24
CA LEU A 107 -7.82 -4.50 -0.07
C LEU A 107 -8.84 -5.05 -1.06
N ARG A 108 -9.08 -6.37 -1.09
CA ARG A 108 -10.12 -6.97 -1.96
C ARG A 108 -11.53 -6.59 -1.53
N ALA A 109 -11.80 -6.57 -0.22
CA ALA A 109 -13.09 -6.12 0.31
C ALA A 109 -13.33 -4.63 -0.01
N ALA A 110 -12.27 -3.81 0.07
CA ALA A 110 -12.29 -2.40 -0.30
C ALA A 110 -12.57 -2.20 -1.80
N GLU A 111 -11.96 -2.98 -2.68
CA GLU A 111 -12.26 -2.98 -4.12
C GLU A 111 -13.74 -3.28 -4.38
N ALA A 112 -14.30 -4.30 -3.70
CA ALA A 112 -15.72 -4.65 -3.81
C ALA A 112 -16.64 -3.50 -3.35
N ALA A 113 -16.34 -2.88 -2.20
CA ALA A 113 -17.07 -1.71 -1.70
C ALA A 113 -17.03 -0.54 -2.69
N CYS A 114 -15.86 -0.25 -3.26
CA CYS A 114 -15.67 0.83 -4.23
C CYS A 114 -16.50 0.63 -5.52
N VAL A 115 -16.63 -0.62 -5.98
CA VAL A 115 -17.47 -0.97 -7.15
C VAL A 115 -18.94 -0.76 -6.86
N LYS A 116 -19.40 -1.08 -5.63
CA LYS A 116 -20.79 -0.89 -5.21
C LYS A 116 -21.17 0.57 -5.01
N GLY A 117 -20.18 1.43 -4.80
CA GLY A 117 -20.37 2.86 -4.67
C GLY A 117 -20.08 3.34 -3.25
N LEU A 118 -19.55 4.55 -3.18
CA LEU A 118 -19.22 5.23 -1.95
C LEU A 118 -20.09 6.48 -1.86
N GLY A 119 -20.54 6.82 -0.65
CA GLY A 119 -21.20 8.08 -0.35
C GLY A 119 -20.27 9.28 -0.57
N GLN A 120 -20.83 10.48 -0.38
CA GLN A 120 -20.01 11.70 -0.44
C GLN A 120 -19.03 11.71 0.74
N PRO A 121 -17.72 11.95 0.48
CA PRO A 121 -16.76 12.11 1.55
C PRO A 121 -17.13 13.34 2.40
N PRO A 122 -17.06 13.23 3.74
CA PRO A 122 -17.33 14.33 4.66
C PRO A 122 -16.18 15.33 4.67
N ALA A 123 -16.36 16.45 5.39
CA ALA A 123 -15.38 17.53 5.50
C ALA A 123 -14.05 17.14 6.19
N ASP A 124 -13.89 15.90 6.63
CA ASP A 124 -12.64 15.44 7.23
C ASP A 124 -11.58 15.20 6.13
N PRO A 125 -10.40 15.82 6.23
CA PRO A 125 -9.39 15.77 5.17
C PRO A 125 -8.83 14.36 4.92
N GLU A 126 -8.82 13.49 5.93
CA GLU A 126 -8.33 12.13 5.78
C GLU A 126 -9.38 11.22 5.13
N GLU A 127 -10.66 11.39 5.50
CA GLU A 127 -11.76 10.69 4.83
C GLU A 127 -11.89 11.12 3.36
N GLU A 128 -11.61 12.39 3.04
CA GLU A 128 -11.52 12.91 1.67
C GLU A 128 -10.37 12.27 0.88
N GLU A 129 -9.17 12.16 1.45
CA GLU A 129 -8.02 11.52 0.80
C GLU A 129 -8.32 10.05 0.44
N VAL A 130 -8.91 9.30 1.39
CA VAL A 130 -9.31 7.90 1.17
C VAL A 130 -10.34 7.79 0.04
N ALA A 131 -11.33 8.68 0.02
CA ALA A 131 -12.34 8.71 -1.04
C ALA A 131 -11.73 9.04 -2.40
N ALA A 132 -10.84 10.05 -2.48
CA ALA A 132 -10.14 10.42 -3.71
C ALA A 132 -9.29 9.27 -4.25
N PHE A 133 -8.56 8.57 -3.37
CA PHE A 133 -7.79 7.38 -3.73
C PHE A 133 -8.67 6.28 -4.33
N CYS A 134 -9.80 5.98 -3.70
CA CYS A 134 -10.75 4.96 -4.16
C CYS A 134 -11.44 5.37 -5.49
N GLN A 135 -11.77 6.66 -5.65
CA GLN A 135 -12.32 7.19 -6.90
C GLN A 135 -11.33 7.09 -8.05
N GLN A 136 -10.05 7.39 -7.79
CA GLN A 136 -8.98 7.25 -8.78
C GLN A 136 -8.82 5.79 -9.23
N TRP A 137 -8.86 4.83 -8.30
CA TRP A 137 -8.86 3.42 -8.65
C TRP A 137 -10.05 3.03 -9.51
N ARG A 138 -11.27 3.43 -9.11
CA ARG A 138 -12.49 3.13 -9.86
C ARG A 138 -12.45 3.71 -11.27
N LYS A 139 -11.90 4.92 -11.44
CA LYS A 139 -11.68 5.53 -12.76
C LYS A 139 -10.76 4.68 -13.62
N ASN A 140 -9.63 4.22 -13.08
CA ASN A 140 -8.70 3.34 -13.79
C ASN A 140 -9.34 2.00 -14.17
N LEU A 141 -10.15 1.43 -13.26
CA LEU A 141 -10.89 0.20 -13.51
C LEU A 141 -11.90 0.36 -14.66
N THR A 142 -12.68 1.43 -14.67
CA THR A 142 -13.64 1.70 -15.75
C THR A 142 -12.93 1.88 -17.08
N GLN A 143 -11.81 2.60 -17.11
CA GLN A 143 -11.00 2.76 -18.32
C GLN A 143 -10.42 1.43 -18.82
N HIS A 144 -9.93 0.59 -17.92
CA HIS A 144 -9.44 -0.76 -18.25
C HIS A 144 -10.55 -1.61 -18.86
N ARG A 145 -11.72 -1.66 -18.22
CA ARG A 145 -12.89 -2.41 -18.71
C ARG A 145 -13.40 -1.89 -20.05
N ALA A 146 -13.38 -0.57 -20.28
CA ALA A 146 -13.74 0.01 -21.57
C ALA A 146 -12.77 -0.41 -22.68
N LYS A 147 -11.46 -0.44 -22.40
CA LYS A 147 -10.44 -0.95 -23.35
C LYS A 147 -10.62 -2.43 -23.65
N GLU A 148 -10.89 -3.24 -22.63
CA GLU A 148 -11.18 -4.68 -22.80
C GLU A 148 -12.47 -4.92 -23.59
N ALA A 149 -13.49 -4.08 -23.43
CA ALA A 149 -14.73 -4.18 -24.19
C ALA A 149 -14.52 -3.89 -25.69
N LEU A 150 -13.58 -3.01 -26.04
CA LEU A 150 -13.18 -2.71 -27.42
C LEU A 150 -12.29 -3.80 -28.03
N ASN A 151 -11.82 -4.78 -27.24
CA ASN A 151 -10.96 -5.85 -27.73
C ASN A 151 -11.75 -6.85 -28.59
N SER A 152 -11.49 -6.84 -29.90
CA SER A 152 -12.08 -7.76 -30.86
C SER A 152 -11.35 -9.11 -30.96
N ALA A 153 -10.16 -9.25 -30.38
CA ALA A 153 -9.36 -10.47 -30.49
C ALA A 153 -10.08 -11.66 -29.84
N ARG A 154 -10.17 -12.76 -30.57
CA ARG A 154 -10.72 -14.04 -30.10
C ARG A 154 -9.65 -15.14 -30.11
N ASP A 155 -9.77 -16.11 -29.22
CA ASP A 155 -8.97 -17.34 -29.22
C ASP A 155 -9.61 -18.41 -30.11
N GLU A 156 -8.99 -19.59 -30.14
CA GLU A 156 -9.41 -20.73 -30.96
C GLU A 156 -10.81 -21.24 -30.56
N LEU A 157 -11.29 -20.90 -29.37
CA LEU A 157 -12.62 -21.24 -28.86
C LEU A 157 -13.64 -20.10 -29.07
N GLY A 158 -13.24 -19.02 -29.75
CA GLY A 158 -14.09 -17.85 -29.98
C GLY A 158 -14.28 -16.98 -28.73
N LEU A 159 -13.52 -17.18 -27.66
CA LEU A 159 -13.56 -16.37 -26.44
C LEU A 159 -12.66 -15.14 -26.56
N ARG A 160 -12.99 -14.04 -25.88
CA ARG A 160 -12.14 -12.84 -25.92
C ARG A 160 -10.77 -13.13 -25.32
N LYS A 161 -9.69 -12.83 -26.06
CA LYS A 161 -8.33 -12.96 -25.55
C LYS A 161 -8.09 -11.95 -24.43
N THR A 162 -7.88 -12.42 -23.20
CA THR A 162 -7.52 -11.61 -22.02
C THR A 162 -6.03 -11.67 -21.68
N ARG A 163 -5.28 -12.57 -22.33
CA ARG A 163 -3.90 -12.94 -21.93
C ARG A 163 -2.80 -11.97 -22.38
N GLY A 164 -3.14 -10.95 -23.17
CA GLY A 164 -2.17 -9.99 -23.74
C GLY A 164 -2.27 -8.56 -23.20
N THR A 165 -3.33 -8.23 -22.45
CA THR A 165 -3.56 -6.87 -21.94
C THR A 165 -3.04 -6.72 -20.51
N LYS A 166 -2.62 -5.50 -20.15
CA LYS A 166 -2.16 -5.14 -18.79
C LYS A 166 -3.17 -5.68 -17.75
N ALA A 167 -2.68 -6.29 -16.68
CA ALA A 167 -3.50 -6.89 -15.62
C ALA A 167 -4.56 -5.90 -15.10
N GLU A 168 -5.72 -6.41 -14.68
CA GLU A 168 -6.81 -5.58 -14.11
C GLU A 168 -6.27 -4.73 -12.96
N PRO A 169 -6.57 -3.42 -12.92
CA PRO A 169 -6.06 -2.55 -11.87
C PRO A 169 -6.64 -2.97 -10.52
N THR A 170 -5.75 -3.22 -9.57
CA THR A 170 -6.08 -3.49 -8.16
C THR A 170 -5.65 -2.31 -7.29
N LEU A 171 -6.27 -2.13 -6.12
CA LEU A 171 -5.80 -1.15 -5.13
C LEU A 171 -4.33 -1.42 -4.77
N MET A 172 -3.94 -2.70 -4.71
CA MET A 172 -2.57 -3.11 -4.47
C MET A 172 -1.59 -2.66 -5.57
N SER A 173 -2.02 -2.64 -6.84
CA SER A 173 -1.20 -2.16 -7.96
C SER A 173 -0.98 -0.65 -7.95
N LEU A 174 -1.99 0.13 -7.53
CA LEU A 174 -1.87 1.60 -7.44
C LEU A 174 -0.86 2.05 -6.39
N VAL A 175 -0.77 1.33 -5.27
CA VAL A 175 0.23 1.60 -4.22
C VAL A 175 1.65 1.36 -4.73
N GLN A 176 1.83 0.50 -5.75
CA GLN A 176 3.15 0.22 -6.33
C GLN A 176 3.51 1.16 -7.49
N GLU A 177 2.52 1.75 -8.17
CA GLU A 177 2.74 2.64 -9.31
C GLU A 177 3.06 4.09 -8.92
N GLN A 178 2.90 4.50 -7.65
CA GLN A 178 3.36 5.83 -7.20
C GLN A 178 4.90 5.85 -7.06
N PRO A 179 5.64 6.63 -7.87
CA PRO A 179 7.05 6.88 -7.63
C PRO A 179 7.19 7.73 -6.35
N PRO A 180 8.34 7.68 -5.65
CA PRO A 180 8.59 8.60 -4.55
C PRO A 180 8.50 10.03 -5.11
N GLN A 181 7.54 10.81 -4.59
CA GLN A 181 7.44 12.23 -4.91
C GLN A 181 8.79 12.89 -4.54
N SER A 182 9.59 13.21 -5.55
CA SER A 182 10.73 14.10 -5.37
C SER A 182 10.16 15.44 -4.93
N ARG A 183 10.27 15.72 -3.64
CA ARG A 183 9.98 17.01 -3.03
C ARG A 183 10.84 18.04 -3.79
N ASN A 184 10.23 18.79 -4.70
CA ASN A 184 10.90 19.85 -5.43
C ASN A 184 11.34 20.91 -4.41
N ILE A 185 12.62 20.88 -4.07
CA ILE A 185 13.28 21.97 -3.33
C ILE A 185 13.41 23.12 -4.33
N PRO A 186 12.87 24.32 -4.05
CA PRO A 186 13.09 25.47 -4.92
C PRO A 186 14.58 25.80 -4.94
N LYS A 187 15.20 25.78 -6.13
CA LYS A 187 16.56 26.26 -6.32
C LYS A 187 16.57 27.78 -6.12
N HIS A 188 17.30 28.24 -5.10
CA HIS A 188 17.64 29.65 -4.93
C HIS A 188 18.34 30.20 -6.21
N PRO A 189 18.03 31.43 -6.65
CA PRO A 189 18.74 32.05 -7.76
C PRO A 189 20.12 32.55 -7.32
N ASN A 190 21.15 32.16 -8.07
CA ASN A 190 22.52 32.64 -7.88
C ASN A 190 22.65 34.15 -8.20
N PRO A 191 23.61 34.86 -7.56
CA PRO A 191 23.73 36.30 -7.65
C PRO A 191 24.29 36.77 -9.01
N ARG A 192 23.72 37.88 -9.50
CA ARG A 192 24.10 38.58 -10.74
C ARG A 192 25.58 38.98 -10.70
N LYS A 193 26.31 38.65 -11.78
CA LYS A 193 27.64 39.20 -12.08
C LYS A 193 27.54 40.71 -12.25
N GLY A 194 28.33 41.45 -11.47
CA GLY A 194 28.51 42.89 -11.63
C GLY A 194 29.12 43.22 -13.00
N HIS A 195 28.61 44.28 -13.62
CA HIS A 195 29.33 45.03 -14.65
C HIS A 195 29.56 46.43 -14.09
N THR A 196 30.82 46.71 -13.79
CA THR A 196 31.39 48.02 -13.58
C THR A 196 31.66 48.66 -14.94
N VAL A 197 31.02 49.79 -15.22
CA VAL A 197 31.61 50.86 -16.05
C VAL A 197 31.20 52.17 -15.40
N MET A 198 32.14 52.83 -14.73
CA MET A 198 32.01 54.23 -14.33
C MET A 198 32.45 55.12 -15.48
N ASP A 199 31.64 56.16 -15.69
CA ASP A 199 31.85 57.31 -16.54
C ASP A 199 33.17 58.03 -16.29
N ARG A 200 33.69 58.61 -17.39
CA ARG A 200 34.73 59.64 -17.40
C ARG A 200 34.07 61.02 -17.52
N HIS A 201 34.72 62.00 -16.91
CA HIS A 201 34.51 63.47 -16.97
C HIS A 201 33.50 63.99 -15.94
N LEU A 202 33.83 64.89 -15.01
CA LEU A 202 34.83 65.97 -14.91
C LEU A 202 35.34 66.06 -13.46
#